data_AF-A0A109LI30-F1
#
_entry.id   AF-A0A109LI30-F1
#
_cell.length_a   1.000
_cell.length_b   1.000
_cell.length_c   1.000
_cell.angle_alpha   90.00
_cell.angle_beta   90.00
_cell.angle_gamma   90.00
#
_symmetry.space_group_name_H-M   'P 1'
#
loop_
_entity.id
_entity.type
_entity.pdbx_description
1 polymer ?
#
loop_
_entity_poly.entity_id
_entity_poly.type
_entity_poly.pdbx_seq_one_letter_code
_entity_poly.pdbx_strand_id
1 'polypeptide(L)'
;MNRLIGHPNERVLLMLAQDAGGMEFDRVLLTPELLTNVKFQDAYAFDQRLCAVYIAISRARVQLYLPYDVVEWLDYHKYQKTRESHGY
;
A
#
# COMPACT_ATOMS: atom_id res chain seq x y z
N MET A 1 0.51 -5.25 17.38
CA MET A 1 1.63 -4.91 18.30
C MET A 1 2.37 -3.73 17.68
N ASN A 2 2.02 -2.50 18.08
CA ASN A 2 2.56 -1.28 17.47
C ASN A 2 3.92 -0.96 18.08
N ARG A 3 4.98 -0.95 17.26
CA ARG A 3 6.35 -0.65 17.68
C ARG A 3 6.59 0.84 17.44
N LEU A 4 6.70 1.60 18.54
CA LEU A 4 7.05 3.01 18.52
C LEU A 4 8.57 3.14 18.36
N ILE A 5 9.04 3.83 17.32
CA ILE A 5 10.46 4.10 17.07
C ILE A 5 10.61 5.60 16.83
N GLY A 6 11.36 6.33 17.68
CA GLY A 6 11.64 7.76 17.49
C GLY A 6 11.99 8.53 18.77
N HIS A 7 12.52 9.75 18.60
CA HIS A 7 12.74 10.73 19.67
C HIS A 7 11.40 11.09 20.35
N PRO A 8 11.37 11.49 21.64
CA PRO A 8 10.12 11.68 22.40
C PRO A 8 9.12 12.67 21.78
N ASN A 9 9.58 13.55 20.89
CA ASN A 9 8.79 14.55 20.17
C ASN A 9 8.43 14.16 18.72
N GLU A 10 8.93 13.04 18.22
CA GLU A 10 8.67 12.52 16.86
C GLU A 10 8.17 11.09 16.98
N ARG A 11 6.87 10.97 17.25
CA ARG A 11 6.20 9.68 17.39
C ARG A 11 5.78 9.18 16.01
N VAL A 12 6.43 8.12 15.53
CA VAL A 12 5.98 7.40 14.34
C VAL A 12 4.94 6.36 14.76
N LEU A 13 3.77 6.39 14.11
CA LEU A 13 2.73 5.41 14.30
C LEU A 13 2.73 4.42 13.14
N LEU A 14 3.12 3.18 13.43
CA LEU A 14 3.05 2.07 12.47
C LEU A 14 1.73 1.33 12.65
N MET A 15 1.01 1.12 11.56
CA MET A 15 -0.24 0.37 11.53
C MET A 15 -0.48 -0.24 10.14
N LEU A 16 -1.42 -1.18 10.07
CA LEU A 16 -1.92 -1.68 8.80
C LEU A 16 -2.78 -0.61 8.12
N ALA A 17 -2.72 -0.55 6.80
CA ALA A 17 -3.50 0.44 6.04
C ALA A 17 -5.01 0.32 6.30
N GLN A 18 -5.51 -0.89 6.51
CA GLN A 18 -6.93 -1.16 6.77
C GLN A 18 -7.40 -0.53 8.10
N ASP A 19 -6.52 -0.44 9.08
CA ASP A 19 -6.82 0.13 10.41
C ASP A 19 -6.74 1.67 10.39
N ALA A 20 -6.18 2.27 9.35
CA ALA A 20 -6.03 3.71 9.22
C ALA A 20 -7.31 4.41 8.74
N GLY A 21 -8.40 3.68 8.54
CA GLY A 21 -9.68 4.24 8.09
C GLY A 21 -10.18 5.35 9.01
N GLY A 22 -10.51 6.51 8.42
CA GLY A 22 -11.01 7.67 9.17
C GLY A 22 -9.93 8.47 9.92
N MET A 23 -8.66 8.07 9.82
CA MET A 23 -7.53 8.83 10.37
C MET A 23 -6.86 9.67 9.28
N GLU A 24 -6.18 10.75 9.66
CA GLU A 24 -5.36 11.54 8.73
C GLU A 24 -4.06 11.95 9.42
N PHE A 25 -3.00 12.07 8.62
CA PHE A 25 -1.66 12.43 9.09
C PHE A 25 -1.04 13.45 8.13
N ASP A 26 -0.23 14.36 8.65
CA ASP A 26 0.48 15.33 7.81
C ASP A 26 1.45 14.63 6.86
N ARG A 27 2.14 13.60 7.35
CA ARG A 27 3.11 12.82 6.59
C ARG A 27 2.81 11.34 6.72
N VAL A 28 2.77 10.65 5.59
CA VAL A 28 2.56 9.19 5.53
C VAL A 28 3.67 8.57 4.72
N LEU A 29 4.18 7.44 5.19
CA LEU A 29 5.13 6.60 4.47
C LEU A 29 4.50 5.24 4.22
N LEU A 30 4.50 4.79 2.97
CA LEU A 30 4.11 3.44 2.61
C LEU A 30 5.35 2.53 2.68
N THR A 31 5.18 1.33 3.23
CA THR A 31 6.28 0.37 3.28
C THR A 31 6.36 -0.45 1.99
N PRO A 32 7.53 -0.98 1.62
CA PRO A 32 7.68 -1.86 0.46
C PRO A 32 6.76 -3.09 0.48
N GLU A 33 6.39 -3.58 1.67
CA GLU A 33 5.48 -4.72 1.82
C GLU A 33 4.04 -4.38 1.42
N LEU A 34 3.65 -3.11 1.48
CA LEU A 34 2.36 -2.65 0.99
C LEU A 34 2.36 -2.51 -0.54
N LEU A 35 3.46 -2.02 -1.12
CA LEU A 35 3.69 -1.93 -2.56
C LEU A 35 4.60 -3.06 -3.05
N THR A 36 4.14 -4.30 -2.88
CA THR A 36 4.94 -5.49 -3.21
C THR A 36 5.04 -5.74 -4.71
N ASN A 37 6.22 -6.19 -5.16
CA ASN A 37 6.46 -6.64 -6.53
C ASN A 37 6.26 -8.16 -6.69
N VAL A 38 5.81 -8.85 -5.63
CA VAL A 38 5.44 -10.26 -5.67
C VAL A 38 4.07 -10.40 -6.35
N LYS A 39 3.91 -11.47 -7.14
CA LYS A 39 2.64 -11.76 -7.83
C LYS A 39 1.52 -12.03 -6.82
N PHE A 40 0.35 -11.48 -7.08
CA PHE A 40 -0.88 -11.84 -6.37
C PHE A 40 -1.38 -13.20 -6.85
N GLN A 41 -1.96 -13.96 -5.93
CA GLN A 41 -2.51 -15.28 -6.21
C GLN A 41 -3.70 -15.23 -7.17
N ASP A 42 -4.55 -14.21 -7.02
CA ASP A 42 -5.77 -14.04 -7.80
C ASP A 42 -6.17 -12.55 -7.87
N ALA A 43 -7.21 -12.28 -8.66
CA ALA A 43 -7.72 -10.92 -8.88
C ALA A 43 -8.29 -10.28 -7.61
N TYR A 44 -8.83 -11.08 -6.69
CA TYR A 44 -9.42 -10.58 -5.44
C TYR A 44 -8.32 -10.16 -4.44
N ALA A 45 -7.24 -10.94 -4.35
CA ALA A 45 -6.07 -10.57 -3.56
C ALA A 45 -5.41 -9.26 -4.06
N PHE A 46 -5.39 -9.04 -5.38
CA PHE A 46 -4.94 -7.78 -5.96
C PHE A 46 -5.89 -6.62 -5.63
N ASP A 47 -7.21 -6.82 -5.78
CA ASP A 47 -8.22 -5.81 -5.47
C ASP A 47 -8.19 -5.37 -3.98
N GLN A 48 -8.10 -6.34 -3.07
CA GLN A 48 -7.92 -6.07 -1.64
C GLN A 48 -6.64 -5.26 -1.38
N ARG A 49 -5.55 -5.60 -2.06
CA ARG A 49 -4.31 -4.84 -1.91
C ARG A 49 -4.45 -3.42 -2.46
N LEU A 50 -5.08 -3.26 -3.61
CA LEU A 50 -5.33 -1.96 -4.23
C LEU A 50 -6.16 -1.06 -3.30
N CYS A 51 -7.19 -1.63 -2.67
CA CYS A 51 -7.98 -0.93 -1.64
C CYS A 51 -7.11 -0.50 -0.46
N ALA A 52 -6.24 -1.38 0.05
CA ALA A 52 -5.35 -1.03 1.16
C ALA A 52 -4.37 0.10 0.78
N VAL A 53 -3.81 0.07 -0.43
CA VAL A 53 -2.94 1.14 -0.96
C VAL A 53 -3.72 2.47 -1.04
N TYR A 54 -4.94 2.44 -1.58
CA TYR A 54 -5.79 3.63 -1.65
C TYR A 54 -6.11 4.22 -0.27
N ILE A 55 -6.44 3.37 0.71
CA ILE A 55 -6.68 3.82 2.08
C ILE A 55 -5.43 4.51 2.61
N ALA A 56 -4.25 3.90 2.51
CA ALA A 56 -2.99 4.46 3.00
C ALA A 56 -2.65 5.82 2.36
N ILE A 57 -2.73 5.91 1.03
CA ILE A 57 -2.42 7.14 0.28
C ILE A 57 -3.36 8.27 0.71
N SER A 58 -4.65 7.99 0.84
CA SER A 58 -5.66 8.98 1.22
C SER A 58 -5.56 9.48 2.67
N ARG A 59 -4.65 8.94 3.49
CA ARG A 59 -4.43 9.46 4.85
C ARG A 59 -3.42 10.61 4.89
N ALA A 60 -2.66 10.83 3.81
CA ALA A 60 -1.62 11.85 3.75
C ALA A 60 -2.22 13.22 3.40
N ARG A 61 -2.07 14.21 4.29
CA ARG A 61 -2.57 15.57 4.07
C ARG A 61 -1.57 16.49 3.37
N VAL A 62 -0.29 16.34 3.67
CA VAL A 62 0.77 17.25 3.17
C VAL A 62 1.81 16.50 2.37
N GLN A 63 2.31 15.36 2.87
CA GLN A 63 3.41 14.65 2.24
C GLN A 63 3.23 13.14 2.26
N LEU A 64 3.51 12.52 1.12
CA LEU A 64 3.44 11.07 0.91
C LEU A 64 4.81 10.56 0.47
N TYR A 65 5.36 9.59 1.21
CA TYR A 65 6.59 8.90 0.85
C TYR A 65 6.26 7.51 0.33
N LEU A 66 6.77 7.21 -0.87
CA LEU A 66 6.53 5.96 -1.56
C LEU A 66 7.86 5.25 -1.82
N PRO A 67 7.94 3.92 -1.61
CA PRO A 67 9.12 3.13 -1.91
C PRO A 67 9.31 2.91 -3.42
N TYR A 68 8.24 2.99 -4.19
CA TYR A 68 8.21 2.81 -5.65
C TYR A 68 7.21 3.78 -6.28
N ASP A 69 7.36 4.04 -7.57
CA ASP A 69 6.34 4.75 -8.34
C ASP A 69 5.05 3.92 -8.41
N VAL A 70 3.92 4.51 -8.03
CA VAL A 70 2.62 3.81 -7.97
C VAL A 70 2.10 3.50 -9.37
N VAL A 71 2.39 4.33 -10.37
CA VAL A 71 1.98 4.10 -11.76
C VAL A 71 2.76 2.91 -12.32
N GLU A 72 4.08 2.85 -12.10
CA GLU A 72 4.89 1.70 -12.51
C GLU A 72 4.46 0.42 -11.80
N TRP A 73 4.15 0.49 -10.50
CA TRP A 73 3.62 -0.65 -9.74
C TRP A 73 2.28 -1.14 -10.29
N LEU A 74 1.36 -0.24 -10.63
CA LEU A 74 0.09 -0.58 -11.24
C LEU A 74 0.27 -1.21 -12.62
N ASP A 75 1.19 -0.68 -13.44
CA ASP A 75 1.48 -1.20 -14.77
C ASP A 75 2.05 -2.62 -14.71
N TYR A 76 3.02 -2.84 -13.81
CA TYR A 76 3.60 -4.16 -13.54
C TYR A 76 2.51 -5.21 -13.24
N HIS A 77 1.53 -4.89 -12.40
CA HIS A 77 0.45 -5.82 -12.05
C HIS A 77 -0.66 -5.90 -13.11
N LYS A 78 -0.90 -4.84 -13.90
CA LYS A 78 -1.83 -4.87 -15.04
C LYS A 78 -1.32 -5.76 -16.18
N TYR A 79 -0.04 -5.66 -16.51
CA TYR A 79 0.57 -6.49 -17.56
C TYR A 79 0.49 -7.98 -17.23
N GLN A 80 0.62 -8.33 -15.94
CA GLN A 80 0.54 -9.70 -15.44
C GLN A 80 -0.86 -10.34 -15.58
N LYS A 81 -1.92 -9.54 -15.73
CA LYS A 81 -3.31 -10.02 -15.91
C LYS A 81 -3.55 -10.70 -17.26
N THR A 82 -2.59 -10.66 -18.20
CA THR A 82 -2.77 -11.14 -19.58
C THR A 82 -2.52 -12.64 -19.83
N ARG A 83 -2.35 -13.46 -18.78
CA ARG A 83 -2.45 -14.94 -18.91
C ARG A 83 -3.70 -15.48 -18.23
N GLU A 84 -4.86 -14.95 -18.63
CA GLU A 84 -6.09 -15.73 -18.60
C GLU A 84 -5.96 -16.85 -19.64
N SER A 85 -5.28 -17.94 -19.27
CA SER A 85 -5.47 -19.22 -19.94
C SER A 85 -6.91 -19.67 -19.67
N HIS A 86 -7.86 -19.16 -20.45
CA HIS A 86 -9.14 -19.81 -20.68
C HIS A 86 -8.87 -21.10 -21.46
N GLY A 87 -8.45 -22.13 -20.73
CA GLY A 87 -8.21 -23.47 -21.25
C GLY A 87 -9.36 -24.39 -20.86
N TYR A 88 -10.16 -24.70 -21.89
CA TYR A 88 -11.14 -25.81 -22.03
C TYR A 88 -12.42 -25.80 -21.19
#